data_AF-A0A969TA56-F1
#
_entry.id   AF-A0A969TA56-F1
#
_cell.length_a   1.000
_cell.length_b   1.000
_cell.length_c   1.000
_cell.angle_alpha   90.00
_cell.angle_beta   90.00
_cell.angle_gamma   90.00
#
_symmetry.space_group_name_H-M   'P 1'
#
loop_
_entity.id
_entity.type
_entity.pdbx_description
1 polymer ?
#
loop_
_entity_poly.entity_id
_entity_poly.type
_entity_poly.pdbx_seq_one_letter_code
_entity_poly.pdbx_strand_id
1 'polypeptide(L)'
;KTNNHHFSKKEAEFIREYSPFTCDELIPSLANKFSRITLVSKGFNERCTIDTNLHFNMFDNHVDLHNLAVLEIKSEGNLENSPLDIAMKNHGIRLSGFSKYCMGKTIIDPHIKKNAFKKKLRSIEKVLHA
;
A
#
# COMPACT_ATOMS: atom_id res chain seq x y z
N LYS A 1 -20.11 3.98 -16.24
CA LYS A 1 -19.25 3.24 -17.21
C LYS A 1 -18.83 1.94 -16.53
N THR A 2 -19.42 0.82 -16.93
CA THR A 2 -19.17 -0.50 -16.35
C THR A 2 -17.82 -1.02 -16.85
N ASN A 3 -16.83 -1.11 -15.96
CA ASN A 3 -15.58 -1.81 -16.25
C ASN A 3 -15.88 -3.30 -16.31
N ASN A 4 -16.10 -3.84 -17.51
CA ASN A 4 -16.19 -5.28 -17.75
C ASN A 4 -14.82 -5.92 -17.50
N HIS A 5 -14.51 -6.24 -16.25
CA HIS A 5 -13.48 -7.21 -15.93
C HIS A 5 -14.04 -8.60 -16.23
N HIS A 6 -13.86 -9.04 -17.48
CA HIS A 6 -14.19 -10.42 -17.83
C HIS A 6 -13.11 -11.33 -17.27
N PHE A 7 -13.42 -12.01 -16.16
CA PHE A 7 -12.63 -13.13 -15.68
C PHE A 7 -12.68 -14.27 -16.71
N SER A 8 -11.53 -14.87 -16.99
CA SER A 8 -11.44 -16.09 -17.78
C SER A 8 -12.09 -17.26 -17.03
N LYS A 9 -12.42 -18.34 -17.75
CA LYS A 9 -12.98 -19.55 -17.14
C LYS A 9 -12.09 -20.11 -16.01
N LYS A 10 -10.77 -20.12 -16.22
CA LYS A 10 -9.80 -20.59 -15.23
C LYS A 10 -9.78 -19.72 -13.97
N GLU A 11 -9.82 -18.40 -14.14
CA GLU A 11 -9.88 -17.46 -13.00
C GLU A 11 -11.19 -17.61 -12.23
N ALA A 12 -12.30 -17.81 -12.94
CA ALA A 12 -13.60 -18.01 -12.31
C ALA A 12 -13.68 -19.34 -11.53
N GLU A 13 -13.08 -20.41 -12.06
CA GLU A 13 -12.95 -21.68 -11.34
C GLU A 13 -12.08 -21.51 -10.09
N PHE A 14 -10.91 -20.88 -10.23
CA PHE A 14 -10.01 -20.59 -9.11
C PHE A 14 -10.69 -19.78 -7.99
N ILE A 15 -11.43 -18.73 -8.33
CA ILE A 15 -12.14 -17.89 -7.35
C ILE A 15 -13.20 -18.71 -6.59
N ARG A 16 -13.97 -19.54 -7.30
CA ARG A 16 -15.01 -20.38 -6.68
C ARG A 16 -14.43 -21.50 -5.82
N GLU A 17 -13.27 -22.03 -6.18
CA GLU A 17 -12.62 -23.12 -5.44
C GLU A 17 -11.99 -22.63 -4.14
N TYR A 18 -11.36 -21.45 -4.15
CA TYR A 18 -10.54 -20.95 -3.04
C TYR A 18 -11.15 -19.77 -2.27
N SER A 19 -12.36 -19.33 -2.60
CA SER A 19 -13.03 -18.23 -1.90
C SER A 19 -14.55 -18.43 -1.85
N PRO A 20 -15.26 -17.79 -0.91
CA PRO A 20 -16.72 -17.86 -0.84
C PRO A 20 -17.42 -16.96 -1.87
N PHE A 21 -16.68 -16.28 -2.74
CA PHE A 21 -17.22 -15.29 -3.67
C PHE A 21 -17.31 -15.85 -5.10
N THR A 22 -18.22 -15.29 -5.87
CA THR A 22 -18.29 -15.44 -7.32
C THR A 22 -17.63 -14.25 -8.02
N CYS A 23 -17.33 -14.40 -9.32
CA CYS A 23 -16.75 -13.32 -10.12
C CYS A 23 -17.61 -12.05 -10.13
N ASP A 24 -18.94 -12.21 -10.15
CA ASP A 24 -19.88 -11.08 -10.24
C ASP A 24 -19.97 -10.29 -8.92
N GLU A 25 -19.55 -10.89 -7.80
CA GLU A 25 -19.46 -10.23 -6.49
C GLU A 25 -18.17 -9.42 -6.34
N LEU A 26 -17.16 -9.66 -7.19
CA LEU A 26 -15.88 -8.95 -7.14
C LEU A 26 -15.92 -7.67 -7.95
N ILE A 27 -16.03 -6.55 -7.25
CA ILE A 27 -16.01 -5.21 -7.85
C ILE A 27 -14.69 -4.48 -7.58
N PRO A 28 -14.18 -3.66 -8.54
CA PRO A 28 -13.06 -2.77 -8.28
C PRO A 28 -13.35 -1.82 -7.12
N SER A 29 -12.57 -1.90 -6.05
CA SER A 29 -12.78 -1.11 -4.82
C SER A 29 -11.88 0.13 -4.73
N LEU A 30 -10.60 -0.02 -5.08
CA LEU A 30 -9.59 1.04 -5.03
C LEU A 30 -8.48 0.70 -6.02
N ALA A 31 -8.14 1.63 -6.91
CA ALA A 31 -6.91 1.55 -7.67
C ALA A 31 -5.80 2.33 -6.94
N ASN A 32 -4.65 1.68 -6.75
CA ASN A 32 -3.47 2.26 -6.14
C ASN A 32 -2.33 2.25 -7.15
N LYS A 33 -1.78 3.43 -7.47
CA LYS A 33 -0.69 3.63 -8.41
C LYS A 33 0.48 4.29 -7.70
N PHE A 34 1.71 3.92 -8.07
CA PHE A 34 2.94 4.46 -7.51
C PHE A 34 4.12 4.15 -8.43
N SER A 35 5.20 4.90 -8.28
CA SER A 35 6.51 4.59 -8.86
C SER A 35 7.31 3.80 -7.82
N ARG A 36 7.91 2.67 -8.21
CA ARG A 36 8.69 1.81 -7.29
C ARG A 36 10.16 1.77 -7.68
N ILE A 37 11.02 2.07 -6.71
CA ILE A 37 12.44 1.71 -6.74
C ILE A 37 12.61 0.46 -5.87
N THR A 38 13.34 -0.54 -6.35
CA THR A 38 13.69 -1.73 -5.57
C THR A 38 15.19 -1.80 -5.41
N LEU A 39 15.64 -1.84 -4.16
CA LEU A 39 17.04 -2.04 -3.79
C LEU A 39 17.17 -3.45 -3.23
N VAL A 40 18.17 -4.19 -3.71
CA VAL A 40 18.45 -5.56 -3.27
C VAL A 40 19.92 -5.63 -2.88
N SER A 41 20.22 -6.18 -1.71
CA SER A 41 21.59 -6.43 -1.31
C SER A 41 22.20 -7.51 -2.23
N LYS A 42 23.51 -7.42 -2.51
CA LYS A 42 24.20 -8.42 -3.35
C LYS A 42 24.17 -9.82 -2.73
N GLY A 43 24.12 -9.89 -1.40
CA GLY A 43 23.97 -11.15 -0.65
C GLY A 43 22.52 -11.63 -0.52
N PHE A 44 21.55 -10.94 -1.12
CA PHE A 44 20.11 -11.24 -1.10
C PHE A 44 19.44 -11.34 0.28
N ASN A 45 20.18 -11.04 1.35
CA ASN A 45 19.70 -11.03 2.73
C ASN A 45 18.78 -9.84 3.07
N GLU A 46 18.76 -8.81 2.24
CA GLU A 46 17.95 -7.61 2.44
C GLU A 46 17.41 -7.07 1.11
N ARG A 47 16.13 -6.69 1.12
CA ARG A 47 15.48 -5.97 0.02
C ARG A 47 14.67 -4.82 0.56
N CYS A 48 14.77 -3.67 -0.07
CA CYS A 48 13.95 -2.51 0.21
C CYS A 48 13.18 -2.10 -1.04
N THR A 49 11.90 -1.78 -0.88
CA THR A 49 11.12 -1.11 -1.92
C THR A 49 10.76 0.29 -1.45
N ILE A 50 10.94 1.27 -2.34
CA ILE A 50 10.62 2.67 -2.11
C ILE A 50 9.52 3.02 -3.10
N ASP A 51 8.32 3.25 -2.58
CA ASP A 51 7.17 3.65 -3.38
C ASP A 51 6.98 5.16 -3.25
N THR A 52 7.01 5.86 -4.37
CA THR A 52 6.80 7.31 -4.50
C THR A 52 5.63 7.60 -5.44
N ASN A 53 5.20 8.86 -5.54
CA ASN A 53 4.09 9.27 -6.41
C ASN A 53 2.83 8.44 -6.15
N LEU A 54 2.50 8.23 -4.87
CA LEU A 54 1.34 7.45 -4.47
C LEU A 54 0.06 8.16 -4.90
N HIS A 55 -0.76 7.46 -5.66
CA HIS A 55 -2.01 7.95 -6.19
C HIS A 55 -3.12 6.91 -6.01
N PHE A 56 -4.22 7.34 -5.41
CA PHE A 56 -5.40 6.51 -5.16
C PHE A 56 -6.56 6.98 -6.03
N ASN A 57 -7.24 6.04 -6.69
CA ASN A 57 -8.49 6.31 -7.39
C ASN A 57 -9.61 5.40 -6.87
N MET A 58 -10.78 6.00 -6.69
CA MET A 58 -12.02 5.30 -6.34
C MET A 58 -13.18 5.99 -7.02
N PHE A 59 -13.78 5.33 -8.03
CA PHE A 59 -14.80 5.91 -8.89
C PHE A 59 -14.33 7.24 -9.50
N ASP A 60 -15.05 8.34 -9.27
CA ASP A 60 -14.70 9.68 -9.76
C ASP A 60 -13.76 10.46 -8.81
N ASN A 61 -13.47 9.90 -7.63
CA ASN A 61 -12.56 10.50 -6.67
C ASN A 61 -11.12 10.05 -6.93
N HIS A 62 -10.19 10.97 -6.74
CA HIS A 62 -8.76 10.70 -6.79
C HIS A 62 -8.03 11.48 -5.70
N VAL A 63 -6.92 10.92 -5.21
CA VAL A 63 -6.06 11.55 -4.21
C VAL A 63 -4.60 11.27 -4.55
N ASP A 64 -3.81 12.33 -4.59
CA ASP A 64 -2.36 12.28 -4.74
C ASP A 64 -1.64 12.52 -3.42
N LEU A 65 -0.58 11.74 -3.17
CA LEU A 65 0.31 11.88 -2.03
C LEU A 65 1.74 12.16 -2.53
N HIS A 66 1.91 13.21 -3.34
CA HIS A 66 3.16 13.55 -4.05
C HIS A 66 4.40 13.67 -3.14
N ASN A 67 4.23 14.10 -1.89
CA ASN A 67 5.32 14.29 -0.93
C ASN A 67 5.48 13.13 0.07
N LEU A 68 4.88 11.98 -0.19
CA LEU A 68 4.98 10.80 0.65
C LEU A 68 5.74 9.68 -0.06
N ALA A 69 6.78 9.18 0.57
CA ALA A 69 7.43 7.92 0.20
C ALA A 69 7.06 6.82 1.21
N VAL A 70 6.78 5.61 0.72
CA VAL A 70 6.56 4.43 1.54
C VAL A 70 7.72 3.47 1.32
N LEU A 71 8.53 3.31 2.37
CA LEU A 71 9.65 2.38 2.39
C LEU A 71 9.22 1.06 3.06
N GLU A 72 9.44 -0.05 2.37
CA GLU A 72 9.18 -1.40 2.89
C GLU A 72 10.51 -2.17 2.87
N ILE A 73 11.01 -2.52 4.05
CA ILE A 73 12.24 -3.28 4.25
C ILE A 73 11.88 -4.73 4.53
N LYS A 74 12.50 -5.66 3.81
CA LYS A 74 12.40 -7.11 3.99
C LYS A 74 13.80 -7.65 4.27
N SER A 75 13.95 -8.40 5.36
CA SER A 75 15.19 -9.03 5.78
C SER A 75 14.91 -10.51 6.04
N GLU A 76 15.87 -11.38 5.74
CA GLU A 76 15.79 -12.82 6.07
C GLU A 76 15.98 -13.08 7.57
N GLY A 77 16.57 -12.12 8.30
CA GLY A 77 16.81 -12.19 9.74
C GLY A 77 16.05 -11.13 10.54
N ASN A 78 16.51 -10.87 11.77
CA ASN A 78 15.94 -9.84 12.61
C ASN A 78 16.05 -8.46 11.95
N LEU A 79 14.91 -7.80 11.77
CA LEU A 79 14.84 -6.47 11.16
C LEU A 79 15.67 -5.42 11.91
N GLU A 80 15.86 -5.58 13.21
CA GLU A 80 16.68 -4.66 14.03
C GLU A 80 18.15 -4.60 13.62
N ASN A 81 18.64 -5.65 12.94
CA ASN A 81 20.00 -5.72 12.40
C ASN A 81 20.09 -5.29 10.92
N SER A 82 18.98 -4.90 10.29
CA SER A 82 18.96 -4.37 8.93
C SER A 82 19.76 -3.07 8.86
N PRO A 83 20.79 -2.97 7.99
CA PRO A 83 21.51 -1.73 7.78
C PRO A 83 20.59 -0.56 7.41
N LEU A 84 19.55 -0.83 6.62
CA LEU A 84 18.55 0.18 6.27
C LEU A 84 17.69 0.60 7.46
N ASP A 85 17.22 -0.33 8.30
CA ASP A 85 16.46 0.02 9.50
C ASP A 85 17.29 0.86 10.48
N ILE A 86 18.55 0.49 10.70
CA ILE A 86 19.49 1.25 11.54
C ILE A 86 19.69 2.66 10.97
N ALA A 87 19.92 2.78 9.66
CA ALA A 87 20.06 4.09 9.01
C ALA A 87 18.80 4.94 9.16
N MET A 88 17.60 4.38 8.97
CA MET A 88 16.34 5.09 9.15
C MET A 88 16.19 5.60 10.59
N LYS A 89 16.48 4.75 11.60
CA LYS A 89 16.43 5.14 13.02
C LYS A 89 17.38 6.29 13.35
N ASN A 90 18.59 6.28 12.78
CA ASN A 90 19.58 7.36 12.96
C ASN A 90 19.09 8.69 12.37
N HIS A 91 18.25 8.66 11.33
CA HIS A 91 17.56 9.82 10.79
C HIS A 91 16.24 10.15 11.52
N GLY A 92 15.95 9.50 12.65
CA GLY A 92 14.71 9.71 13.42
C GLY A 92 13.46 9.10 12.78
N ILE A 93 13.62 8.33 11.70
CA ILE A 93 12.51 7.69 10.98
C ILE A 93 12.20 6.35 11.67
N ARG A 94 11.03 6.25 12.27
CA ARG A 94 10.58 5.02 12.94
C ARG A 94 9.70 4.17 12.03
N LEU A 95 9.94 2.87 12.02
CA LEU A 95 9.11 1.90 11.31
C LEU A 95 7.66 1.97 11.79
N SER A 96 6.75 1.91 10.83
CA SER A 96 5.33 1.78 11.12
C SER A 96 4.58 1.16 9.95
N GLY A 97 3.71 0.18 10.22
CA GLY A 97 2.96 -0.51 9.17
C GLY A 97 2.09 0.43 8.33
N PHE A 98 2.12 0.28 7.00
CA PHE A 98 1.37 1.10 6.06
C PHE A 98 0.69 0.21 5.01
N SER A 99 -0.60 -0.06 5.19
CA SER A 99 -1.40 -0.71 4.15
C SER A 99 -1.88 0.34 3.16
N LYS A 100 -1.39 0.27 1.92
CA LYS A 100 -1.81 1.19 0.85
C LYS A 100 -3.31 1.12 0.57
N TYR A 101 -3.90 -0.09 0.64
CA TYR A 101 -5.34 -0.26 0.48
C TYR A 101 -6.12 0.39 1.62
N CYS A 102 -5.81 0.06 2.88
CA CYS A 102 -6.53 0.61 4.02
C CYS A 102 -6.38 2.14 4.10
N MET A 103 -5.18 2.66 3.80
CA MET A 103 -4.94 4.10 3.76
C MET A 103 -5.66 4.77 2.61
N GLY A 104 -5.54 4.24 1.38
CA GLY A 104 -6.27 4.78 0.25
C GLY A 104 -7.77 4.81 0.50
N LYS A 105 -8.37 3.68 0.93
CA LYS A 105 -9.80 3.61 1.29
C LYS A 105 -10.19 4.62 2.37
N THR A 106 -9.42 4.70 3.46
CA THR A 106 -9.74 5.63 4.56
C THR A 106 -9.63 7.10 4.15
N ILE A 107 -8.71 7.42 3.25
CA ILE A 107 -8.48 8.79 2.78
C ILE A 107 -9.57 9.19 1.77
N ILE A 108 -9.83 8.35 0.77
CA ILE A 108 -10.66 8.67 -0.40
C ILE A 108 -12.16 8.44 -0.19
N ASP A 109 -12.54 7.50 0.66
CA ASP A 109 -13.93 7.12 0.90
C ASP A 109 -14.49 7.89 2.10
N PRO A 110 -15.40 8.87 1.89
CA PRO A 110 -15.95 9.67 2.99
C PRO A 110 -16.85 8.86 3.93
N HIS A 111 -17.34 7.69 3.50
CA HIS A 111 -18.25 6.86 4.28
C HIS A 111 -17.52 5.93 5.27
N ILE A 112 -16.19 5.77 5.13
CA ILE A 112 -15.40 4.93 6.02
C ILE A 112 -15.06 5.67 7.31
N LYS A 113 -15.37 5.04 8.45
CA LYS A 113 -15.03 5.55 9.78
C LYS A 113 -13.50 5.57 9.97
N LYS A 114 -12.96 6.76 10.23
CA LYS A 114 -11.50 7.00 10.26
C LYS A 114 -10.82 6.72 11.62
N ASN A 115 -11.57 6.41 12.67
CA ASN A 115 -11.06 6.37 14.06
C ASN A 115 -9.87 5.42 14.25
N ALA A 116 -9.94 4.21 13.69
CA ALA A 116 -8.86 3.21 13.80
C ALA A 116 -7.55 3.69 13.15
N PHE A 117 -7.65 4.56 12.14
CA PHE A 117 -6.52 5.03 11.36
C PHE A 117 -6.15 6.50 11.62
N LYS A 118 -6.90 7.19 12.49
CA LYS A 118 -6.75 8.63 12.77
C LYS A 118 -5.32 9.01 13.17
N LYS A 119 -4.66 8.17 13.97
CA LYS A 119 -3.25 8.38 14.36
C LYS A 119 -2.32 8.33 13.15
N LYS A 120 -2.53 7.35 12.25
CA LYS A 120 -1.74 7.17 11.04
C LYS A 120 -1.96 8.31 10.04
N LEU A 121 -3.22 8.71 9.84
CA LEU A 121 -3.58 9.86 8.99
C LEU A 121 -2.87 11.13 9.44
N ARG A 122 -2.90 11.44 10.74
CA ARG A 122 -2.19 12.61 11.29
C ARG A 122 -0.69 12.56 11.07
N SER A 123 -0.08 11.36 11.18
CA SER A 123 1.35 11.20 10.88
C SER A 123 1.64 11.47 9.40
N ILE A 124 0.78 11.02 8.50
CA ILE A 124 0.91 11.26 7.05
C ILE A 124 0.74 12.75 6.74
N GLU A 125 -0.30 13.40 7.29
CA GLU A 125 -0.53 14.84 7.13
C GLU A 125 0.69 15.65 7.56
N LYS A 126 1.32 15.29 8.68
CA LYS A 126 2.56 15.93 9.12
C LYS A 126 3.71 15.79 8.12
N VAL A 127 3.84 14.65 7.45
CA VAL A 127 4.89 14.43 6.44
C VAL A 127 4.58 15.21 5.16
N LEU A 128 3.31 15.27 4.75
CA LEU A 128 2.89 15.99 3.54
C LEU A 128 3.01 17.52 3.65
N HIS A 129 2.91 18.04 4.88
CA HIS A 129 2.93 19.48 5.18
C HIS A 129 4.19 19.93 5.98
N ALA A 130 5.17 19.04 6.15
CA ALA A 130 6.48 19.40 6.69
C ALA A 130 7.31 20.16 5.66
#